data_AF-A0A4P9X7T9-F1
#
_entry.id   AF-A0A4P9X7T9-F1
#
_cell.length_a   1.000
_cell.length_b   1.000
_cell.length_c   1.000
_cell.angle_alpha   90.00
_cell.angle_beta   90.00
_cell.angle_gamma   90.00
#
_symmetry.space_group_name_H-M   'P 1'
#
loop_
_entity.id
_entity.type
_entity.pdbx_description
1 polymer ?
#
loop_
_entity_poly.entity_id
_entity_poly.type
_entity_poly.pdbx_seq_one_letter_code
_entity_poly.pdbx_strand_id
1 'polypeptide(L)'
;MEPLLAKLHVLDYVGAFCKPNDIDPFHKFYFTIPSDQPSEQLHHFGALFAWLSTLLGKPFDVPSEFDDPNATAANIVQQCKVLGVSLEQGPNKVKQAYGDVVLSILDTLTSKALAKRNFKPEAPSFPNDNTIEEADVDDEAEVTIDAFDDEVDSDEEAGRPSRMSRGAMALAAVSPEDWEKEVARVTPLLKTAPAGMTKDWRVHLAEIRGGVAQLAAIAPQVQSQLSAMVGAVGAQLEKIATRERALNKQVTAQRDAHRTLATDLATARERYDASSGTVVALTDELAQLNRELDETKARMDTVGSAMTDSQPVKTIKTALQRLQSEIKDMELRMGVIQSTLR
;
A
#
# COMPACT_ATOMS: atom_id res chain seq x y z
N MET A 1 -22.34 -10.71 -0.07
CA MET A 1 -21.89 -9.93 1.11
C MET A 1 -21.04 -8.71 0.72
N GLU A 2 -20.17 -8.79 -0.29
CA GLU A 2 -19.36 -7.64 -0.74
C GLU A 2 -20.15 -6.31 -0.98
N PRO A 3 -21.31 -6.30 -1.66
CA PRO A 3 -22.12 -5.07 -1.78
C PRO A 3 -22.71 -4.59 -0.44
N LEU A 4 -23.02 -5.52 0.48
CA LEU A 4 -23.50 -5.19 1.82
C LEU A 4 -22.38 -4.56 2.67
N LEU A 5 -21.16 -5.09 2.61
CA LEU A 5 -20.00 -4.51 3.29
C LEU A 5 -19.68 -3.11 2.76
N ALA A 6 -19.75 -2.90 1.43
CA ALA A 6 -19.58 -1.58 0.85
C ALA A 6 -20.62 -0.58 1.39
N LYS A 7 -21.90 -0.99 1.45
CA LYS A 7 -22.98 -0.18 2.05
C LYS A 7 -22.74 0.11 3.53
N LEU A 8 -22.23 -0.87 4.30
CA LEU A 8 -21.89 -0.71 5.72
C LEU A 8 -20.70 0.23 5.93
N HIS A 9 -19.67 0.17 5.09
CA HIS A 9 -18.54 1.09 5.14
C HIS A 9 -18.96 2.54 4.87
N VAL A 10 -19.88 2.76 3.92
CA VAL A 10 -20.47 4.10 3.68
C VAL A 10 -21.23 4.62 4.90
N LEU A 11 -21.78 3.73 5.73
CA LEU A 11 -22.47 4.09 6.97
C LEU A 11 -21.54 4.32 8.17
N ASP A 12 -20.21 4.25 7.98
CA ASP A 12 -19.18 4.29 9.03
C ASP A 12 -19.34 3.20 10.09
N TYR A 13 -19.61 1.97 9.62
CA TYR A 13 -19.74 0.78 10.45
C TYR A 13 -18.48 0.51 11.32
N VAL A 14 -17.28 0.78 10.82
CA VAL A 14 -16.02 0.55 11.56
C VAL A 14 -15.87 1.53 12.73
N GLY A 15 -16.24 2.80 12.55
CA GLY A 15 -16.19 3.79 13.62
C GLY A 15 -17.33 3.66 14.62
N ALA A 16 -18.56 3.50 14.13
CA ALA A 16 -19.78 3.63 14.93
C ALA A 16 -20.31 2.31 15.52
N PHE A 17 -19.88 1.15 15.02
CA PHE A 17 -20.35 -0.16 15.49
C PHE A 17 -19.23 -1.08 15.96
N CYS A 18 -18.12 -1.21 15.20
CA CYS A 18 -17.02 -2.11 15.59
C CYS A 18 -16.31 -1.67 16.88
N LYS A 19 -15.94 -0.39 16.99
CA LYS A 19 -15.19 0.13 18.15
C LYS A 19 -15.98 0.10 19.47
N PRO A 20 -17.28 0.46 19.52
CA PRO A 20 -18.03 0.43 20.77
C PRO A 20 -18.37 -0.99 21.27
N ASN A 21 -18.45 -1.96 20.36
CA ASN A 21 -18.82 -3.34 20.69
C ASN A 21 -17.62 -4.30 20.78
N ASP A 22 -16.39 -3.80 20.61
CA ASP A 22 -15.16 -4.60 20.57
C ASP A 22 -15.20 -5.74 19.53
N ILE A 23 -15.82 -5.47 18.37
CA ILE A 23 -15.99 -6.44 17.28
C ILE A 23 -15.03 -6.10 16.15
N ASP A 24 -14.22 -7.07 15.73
CA ASP A 24 -13.37 -6.94 14.56
C ASP A 24 -14.19 -6.74 13.27
N PRO A 25 -13.72 -5.95 12.28
CA PRO A 25 -14.44 -5.77 11.03
C PRO A 25 -14.77 -7.10 10.36
N PHE A 26 -16.07 -7.32 10.07
CA PHE A 26 -16.54 -8.59 9.52
C PHE A 26 -15.85 -8.95 8.19
N HIS A 27 -15.34 -10.19 8.10
CA HIS A 27 -14.76 -10.74 6.87
C HIS A 27 -15.82 -10.98 5.79
N LYS A 28 -15.43 -10.98 4.50
CA LYS A 28 -16.31 -11.18 3.33
C LYS A 28 -17.16 -12.46 3.35
N PHE A 29 -16.83 -13.42 4.21
CA PHE A 29 -17.54 -14.70 4.34
C PHE A 29 -18.25 -14.92 5.69
N TYR A 30 -18.13 -13.98 6.63
CA TYR A 30 -18.61 -14.10 8.00
C TYR A 30 -20.10 -14.46 8.14
N PHE A 31 -21.00 -13.84 7.39
CA PHE A 31 -22.44 -14.17 7.39
C PHE A 31 -22.88 -15.09 6.23
N THR A 32 -21.96 -15.52 5.36
CA THR A 32 -22.29 -16.42 4.24
C THR A 32 -22.13 -17.90 4.60
N ILE A 33 -21.26 -18.21 5.57
CA ILE A 33 -20.89 -19.57 5.96
C ILE A 33 -21.19 -19.73 7.46
N PRO A 34 -21.58 -20.93 7.93
CA PRO A 34 -21.63 -21.22 9.37
C PRO A 34 -20.28 -20.94 10.04
N SER A 35 -20.30 -20.19 11.14
CA SER A 35 -19.13 -20.01 12.01
C SER A 35 -18.92 -21.22 12.92
N ASP A 36 -17.69 -21.41 13.40
CA ASP A 36 -17.36 -22.40 14.44
C ASP A 36 -18.12 -22.14 15.76
N GLN A 37 -18.58 -20.90 15.97
CA GLN A 37 -19.41 -20.49 17.09
C GLN A 37 -20.76 -19.92 16.62
N PRO A 38 -21.81 -20.75 16.50
CA PRO A 38 -23.13 -20.32 16.03
C PRO A 38 -23.84 -19.31 16.96
N SER A 39 -23.58 -19.37 18.27
CA SER A 39 -24.14 -18.44 19.27
C SER A 39 -23.58 -17.03 19.09
N GLU A 40 -22.27 -16.93 18.87
CA GLU A 40 -21.55 -15.68 18.63
C GLU A 40 -22.04 -15.04 17.33
N GLN A 41 -22.20 -15.83 16.26
CA GLN A 41 -22.69 -15.35 14.98
C GLN A 41 -24.11 -14.76 15.07
N LEU A 42 -24.98 -15.36 15.89
CA LEU A 42 -26.33 -14.82 16.17
C LEU A 42 -26.28 -13.54 16.99
N HIS A 43 -25.37 -13.45 17.96
CA HIS A 43 -25.14 -12.22 18.73
C HIS A 43 -24.66 -11.08 17.83
N HIS A 44 -23.63 -11.31 17.01
CA HIS A 44 -23.12 -10.33 16.04
C HIS A 44 -24.19 -9.88 15.03
N PHE A 45 -25.01 -10.82 14.55
CA PHE A 45 -26.16 -10.49 13.71
C PHE A 45 -27.21 -9.65 14.45
N GLY A 46 -27.55 -10.02 15.69
CA GLY A 46 -28.50 -9.31 16.53
C GLY A 46 -28.03 -7.89 16.89
N ALA A 47 -26.76 -7.74 17.24
CA ALA A 47 -26.14 -6.45 17.51
C ALA A 47 -26.11 -5.56 16.25
N LEU A 48 -25.72 -6.11 15.11
CA LEU A 48 -25.73 -5.38 13.83
C LEU A 48 -27.15 -4.93 13.45
N PHE A 49 -28.13 -5.82 13.64
CA PHE A 49 -29.54 -5.52 13.42
C PHE A 49 -30.04 -4.42 14.37
N ALA A 50 -29.64 -4.46 15.65
CA ALA A 50 -29.97 -3.43 16.63
C ALA A 50 -29.44 -2.06 16.21
N TRP A 51 -28.17 -2.00 15.79
CA TRP A 51 -27.53 -0.77 15.32
C TRP A 51 -28.17 -0.22 14.04
N LEU A 52 -28.51 -1.06 13.07
CA LEU A 52 -29.24 -0.62 11.89
C LEU A 52 -30.65 -0.13 12.23
N SER A 53 -31.30 -0.73 13.23
CA SER A 53 -32.63 -0.34 13.71
C SER A 53 -32.61 1.02 14.43
N THR A 54 -31.57 1.31 15.23
CA THR A 54 -31.40 2.63 15.86
C THR A 54 -31.16 3.71 14.80
N LEU A 55 -30.40 3.42 13.74
CA LEU A 55 -30.21 4.33 12.61
C LEU A 55 -31.52 4.61 11.84
N LEU A 56 -32.46 3.67 11.88
CA LEU A 56 -33.80 3.82 11.32
C LEU A 56 -34.81 4.46 12.29
N GLY A 57 -34.40 4.83 13.50
CA GLY A 57 -35.23 5.52 14.49
C GLY A 57 -36.20 4.61 15.25
N LYS A 58 -36.00 3.29 15.24
CA LYS A 58 -36.74 2.34 16.08
C LYS A 58 -35.74 1.55 16.93
N PRO A 59 -35.55 1.91 18.21
CA PRO A 59 -34.59 1.21 19.06
C PRO A 59 -35.00 -0.26 19.19
N PHE A 60 -34.01 -1.13 19.10
CA PHE A 60 -34.13 -2.57 19.33
C PHE A 60 -33.08 -2.91 20.38
N ASP A 61 -33.48 -3.63 21.43
CA ASP A 61 -32.56 -4.01 22.49
C ASP A 61 -31.52 -4.97 21.94
N VAL A 62 -30.24 -4.69 22.22
CA VAL A 62 -29.13 -5.54 21.80
C VAL A 62 -29.29 -6.89 22.48
N PRO A 63 -29.49 -7.99 21.71
CA PRO A 63 -29.63 -9.31 22.30
C PRO A 63 -28.32 -9.71 22.99
N SER A 64 -28.40 -10.18 24.22
CA SER A 64 -27.25 -10.69 24.97
C SER A 64 -26.79 -12.03 24.38
N GLU A 65 -25.50 -12.36 24.52
CA GLU A 65 -24.93 -13.66 24.11
C GLU A 65 -25.60 -14.86 24.82
N PHE A 66 -26.28 -14.60 25.94
CA PHE A 66 -26.97 -15.59 26.76
C PHE A 66 -28.49 -15.65 26.54
N ASP A 67 -29.04 -14.82 25.65
CA ASP A 67 -30.48 -14.82 25.35
C ASP A 67 -30.88 -16.06 24.54
N ASP A 68 -32.11 -16.56 24.74
CA ASP A 68 -32.62 -17.73 23.99
C ASP A 68 -32.59 -17.45 22.48
N PRO A 69 -31.83 -18.23 21.67
CA PRO A 69 -31.74 -18.05 20.23
C PRO A 69 -33.08 -18.02 19.50
N ASN A 70 -34.08 -18.76 20.01
CA ASN A 70 -35.42 -18.78 19.41
C ASN A 70 -36.20 -17.51 19.73
N ALA A 71 -36.08 -16.97 20.95
CA ALA A 71 -36.71 -15.72 21.36
C ALA A 71 -36.08 -14.53 20.62
N THR A 72 -34.75 -14.48 20.52
CA THR A 72 -34.02 -13.45 19.76
C THR A 72 -34.40 -13.47 18.29
N ALA A 73 -34.46 -14.64 17.65
CA ALA A 73 -34.89 -14.77 16.25
C ALA A 73 -36.35 -14.32 16.05
N ALA A 74 -37.26 -14.66 16.98
CA ALA A 74 -38.65 -14.22 16.93
C ALA A 74 -38.78 -12.69 17.06
N ASN A 75 -38.03 -12.08 17.99
CA ASN A 75 -37.99 -10.64 18.21
C ASN A 75 -37.45 -9.89 16.97
N ILE A 76 -36.38 -10.39 16.35
CA ILE A 76 -35.83 -9.84 15.10
C ILE A 76 -36.86 -9.91 13.97
N VAL A 77 -37.56 -11.04 13.81
CA VAL A 77 -38.62 -11.19 12.79
C VAL A 77 -39.77 -10.22 13.04
N GLN A 78 -40.19 -10.02 14.29
CA GLN A 78 -41.23 -9.07 14.64
C GLN A 78 -40.80 -7.63 14.32
N GLN A 79 -39.56 -7.27 14.64
CA GLN A 79 -39.01 -5.95 14.33
C GLN A 79 -38.82 -5.74 12.82
N CYS A 80 -38.46 -6.78 12.05
CA CYS A 80 -38.41 -6.74 10.59
C CYS A 80 -39.78 -6.39 9.98
N LYS A 81 -40.87 -6.97 10.50
CA LYS A 81 -42.24 -6.64 10.08
C LYS A 81 -42.57 -5.17 10.36
N VAL A 82 -42.19 -4.67 11.54
CA VAL A 82 -42.37 -3.27 11.95
C VAL A 82 -41.54 -2.30 11.10
N LEU A 83 -40.40 -2.74 10.57
CA LEU A 83 -39.52 -1.99 9.66
C LEU A 83 -39.91 -2.16 8.18
N GLY A 84 -40.97 -2.92 7.89
CA GLY A 84 -41.51 -3.14 6.54
C GLY A 84 -40.59 -3.96 5.64
N VAL A 85 -39.88 -4.94 6.21
CA VAL A 85 -39.09 -5.94 5.47
C VAL A 85 -39.97 -7.20 5.33
N SER A 86 -40.30 -7.58 4.09
CA SER A 86 -41.11 -8.78 3.82
C SER A 86 -40.24 -10.03 4.02
N LEU A 87 -40.57 -10.81 5.04
CA LEU A 87 -39.94 -12.11 5.30
C LEU A 87 -40.90 -13.21 4.85
N GLU A 88 -40.61 -13.85 3.71
CA GLU A 88 -41.36 -15.02 3.25
C GLU A 88 -41.03 -16.28 4.05
N GLN A 89 -39.88 -16.29 4.74
CA GLN A 89 -39.34 -17.44 5.46
C GLN A 89 -39.44 -17.25 6.98
N GLY A 90 -39.75 -18.33 7.69
CA GLY A 90 -40.01 -18.32 9.15
C GLY A 90 -38.76 -18.10 10.03
N PRO A 91 -38.95 -17.91 11.35
CA PRO A 91 -37.88 -17.55 12.31
C PRO A 91 -36.73 -18.56 12.41
N ASN A 92 -36.94 -19.79 11.95
CA ASN A 92 -35.91 -20.84 11.93
C ASN A 92 -34.70 -20.49 11.05
N LYS A 93 -34.89 -19.70 9.98
CA LYS A 93 -33.80 -19.27 9.09
C LYS A 93 -33.03 -18.07 9.65
N VAL A 94 -33.69 -17.24 10.46
CA VAL A 94 -33.06 -16.15 11.20
C VAL A 94 -32.20 -16.69 12.34
N LYS A 95 -32.68 -17.74 13.02
CA LYS A 95 -31.91 -18.45 14.06
C LYS A 95 -30.57 -19.02 13.55
N GLN A 96 -30.49 -19.37 12.27
CA GLN A 96 -29.26 -19.89 11.69
C GLN A 96 -28.16 -18.82 11.68
N ALA A 97 -28.48 -17.52 11.73
CA ALA A 97 -27.53 -16.40 11.75
C ALA A 97 -26.56 -16.30 10.55
N TYR A 98 -26.65 -17.23 9.59
CA TYR A 98 -25.94 -17.20 8.31
C TYR A 98 -26.87 -17.53 7.14
N GLY A 99 -26.47 -17.10 5.94
CA GLY A 99 -27.15 -17.43 4.68
C GLY A 99 -27.97 -16.28 4.08
N ASP A 100 -28.67 -16.60 3.01
CA ASP A 100 -29.30 -15.61 2.12
C ASP A 100 -30.41 -14.78 2.79
N VAL A 101 -31.16 -15.39 3.72
CA VAL A 101 -32.20 -14.70 4.49
C VAL A 101 -31.60 -13.63 5.40
N VAL A 102 -30.48 -13.93 6.04
CA VAL A 102 -29.79 -13.00 6.95
C VAL A 102 -29.20 -11.84 6.15
N LEU A 103 -28.58 -12.14 5.01
CA LEU A 103 -28.00 -11.14 4.12
C LEU A 103 -29.05 -10.23 3.47
N SER A 104 -30.20 -10.77 3.06
CA SER A 104 -31.30 -9.96 2.49
C SER A 104 -31.95 -9.04 3.52
N ILE A 105 -32.07 -9.48 4.79
CA ILE A 105 -32.51 -8.60 5.90
C ILE A 105 -31.52 -7.45 6.06
N LEU A 106 -30.22 -7.74 6.17
CA LEU A 106 -29.20 -6.70 6.35
C LEU A 106 -29.11 -5.77 5.14
N ASP A 107 -29.24 -6.28 3.91
CA ASP A 107 -29.16 -5.47 2.69
C ASP A 107 -30.35 -4.51 2.55
N THR A 108 -31.56 -4.98 2.87
CA THR A 108 -32.76 -4.13 2.86
C THR A 108 -32.72 -3.07 3.95
N LEU A 109 -32.22 -3.40 5.14
CA LEU A 109 -32.07 -2.44 6.24
C LEU A 109 -30.99 -1.41 5.98
N THR A 110 -29.81 -1.83 5.51
CA THR A 110 -28.73 -0.91 5.14
C THR A 110 -29.14 0.01 4.00
N SER A 111 -29.87 -0.50 2.99
CA SER A 111 -30.40 0.32 1.90
C SER A 111 -31.43 1.36 2.40
N LYS A 112 -32.32 0.97 3.32
CA LYS A 112 -33.25 1.92 3.98
C LYS A 112 -32.53 2.93 4.86
N ALA A 113 -31.46 2.53 5.54
CA ALA A 113 -30.65 3.40 6.38
C ALA A 113 -29.87 4.43 5.55
N LEU A 114 -29.31 4.01 4.41
CA LEU A 114 -28.68 4.87 3.42
C LEU A 114 -29.69 5.86 2.80
N ALA A 115 -30.91 5.40 2.49
CA ALA A 115 -31.97 6.27 1.99
C ALA A 115 -32.34 7.36 3.00
N LYS A 116 -32.41 7.05 4.30
CA LYS A 116 -32.63 8.07 5.36
C LYS A 116 -31.48 9.07 5.49
N ARG A 117 -30.24 8.65 5.21
CA ARG A 117 -29.06 9.53 5.19
C ARG A 117 -28.92 10.35 3.90
N ASN A 118 -29.91 10.28 2.98
CA ASN A 118 -29.87 10.94 1.66
C ASN A 118 -28.60 10.60 0.85
N PHE A 119 -28.05 9.39 1.02
CA PHE A 119 -26.89 8.97 0.25
C PHE A 119 -27.31 8.69 -1.19
N LYS A 120 -26.84 9.52 -2.13
CA LYS A 120 -26.94 9.26 -3.57
C LYS A 120 -25.63 8.63 -4.01
N PRO A 121 -25.62 7.41 -4.56
CA PRO A 121 -24.42 6.86 -5.17
C PRO A 121 -24.05 7.74 -6.36
N GLU A 122 -23.07 8.61 -6.18
CA GLU A 122 -22.51 9.42 -7.25
C GLU A 122 -21.56 8.51 -8.04
N ALA A 123 -21.83 8.37 -9.35
CA ALA A 123 -20.90 7.67 -10.22
C ALA A 123 -19.55 8.42 -10.17
N PRO A 124 -18.41 7.72 -10.08
CA PRO A 124 -17.11 8.37 -10.07
C PRO A 124 -17.02 9.32 -11.28
N SER A 125 -16.90 10.61 -11.00
CA SER A 125 -16.64 11.65 -12.00
C SER A 125 -15.23 11.44 -12.52
N PHE A 126 -15.08 10.68 -13.59
CA PHE A 126 -13.85 10.68 -14.37
C PHE A 126 -13.71 12.09 -14.97
N PRO A 127 -12.64 12.84 -14.66
CA PRO A 127 -12.34 14.07 -15.37
C PRO A 127 -12.36 13.78 -16.87
N ASN A 128 -13.14 14.53 -17.65
CA ASN A 128 -13.20 14.37 -19.09
C ASN A 128 -11.79 14.53 -19.68
N ASP A 129 -11.23 13.41 -20.13
CA ASP A 129 -9.92 13.32 -20.79
C ASP A 129 -10.02 13.73 -22.27
N ASN A 130 -10.74 14.81 -22.56
CA ASN A 130 -10.82 15.42 -23.91
C ASN A 130 -9.57 16.26 -24.24
N THR A 131 -8.50 16.11 -23.46
CA THR A 131 -7.16 16.66 -23.70
C THR A 131 -6.11 15.55 -23.82
N ILE A 132 -6.53 14.34 -24.21
CA ILE A 132 -5.65 13.56 -25.07
C ILE A 132 -5.71 14.28 -26.42
N GLU A 133 -4.83 15.30 -26.58
CA GLU A 133 -4.38 15.67 -27.92
C GLU A 133 -4.11 14.35 -28.63
N GLU A 134 -4.78 14.14 -29.78
CA GLU A 134 -4.46 13.08 -30.72
C GLU A 134 -2.96 13.18 -30.98
N ALA A 135 -2.17 12.46 -30.19
CA ALA A 135 -0.75 12.34 -30.41
C ALA A 135 -0.67 11.57 -31.73
N ASP A 136 -0.17 12.27 -32.75
CA ASP A 136 0.04 11.76 -34.09
C ASP A 136 0.49 10.30 -34.00
N VAL A 137 -0.35 9.43 -34.57
CA VAL A 137 -0.04 8.03 -34.77
C VAL A 137 1.25 8.03 -35.60
N ASP A 138 2.35 7.62 -34.99
CA ASP A 138 3.61 7.42 -35.69
C ASP A 138 3.43 6.18 -36.57
N ASP A 139 3.02 6.41 -37.82
CA ASP A 139 2.75 5.40 -38.86
C ASP A 139 4.01 4.59 -39.23
N GLU A 140 5.18 4.88 -38.64
CA GLU A 140 6.45 4.22 -38.95
C GLU A 140 6.72 2.93 -38.13
N ALA A 141 5.74 2.48 -37.34
CA ALA A 141 5.78 1.17 -36.66
C ALA A 141 4.74 0.19 -37.24
N GLU A 142 4.75 0.00 -38.57
CA GLU A 142 4.16 -1.19 -39.19
C GLU A 142 4.89 -2.43 -38.66
N VAL A 143 4.24 -3.17 -37.76
CA VAL A 143 4.69 -4.51 -37.36
C VAL A 143 4.33 -5.47 -38.49
N THR A 144 5.27 -5.71 -39.39
CA THR A 144 5.18 -6.76 -40.43
C THR A 144 4.92 -8.13 -39.78
N ILE A 145 3.76 -8.73 -40.05
CA ILE A 145 3.36 -10.08 -39.66
C ILE A 145 3.93 -11.12 -40.65
N ASP A 146 5.20 -10.97 -41.04
CA ASP A 146 5.82 -11.78 -42.11
C ASP A 146 6.81 -12.83 -41.59
N ALA A 147 6.73 -13.19 -40.31
CA ALA A 147 7.64 -14.15 -39.66
C ALA A 147 6.98 -15.45 -39.20
N PHE A 148 5.83 -15.83 -39.79
CA PHE A 148 5.12 -17.07 -39.43
C PHE A 148 4.79 -18.02 -40.59
N ASP A 149 5.37 -17.81 -41.78
CA ASP A 149 5.20 -18.74 -42.89
C ASP A 149 6.54 -18.99 -43.59
N ASP A 150 7.18 -20.11 -43.23
CA ASP A 150 7.99 -21.00 -44.09
C ASP A 150 8.99 -21.82 -43.26
N GLU A 151 8.58 -23.02 -42.84
CA GLU A 151 9.47 -24.18 -42.83
C GLU A 151 8.64 -25.48 -42.83
N VAL A 152 7.93 -25.72 -43.94
CA VAL A 152 7.45 -27.06 -44.32
C VAL A 152 8.45 -27.68 -45.28
N ASP A 153 9.51 -28.27 -44.74
CA ASP A 153 10.45 -29.07 -45.54
C ASP A 153 9.79 -30.41 -45.89
N SER A 154 9.35 -30.48 -47.14
CA SER A 154 8.82 -31.69 -47.79
C SER A 154 9.95 -32.32 -48.61
N ASP A 155 10.57 -33.35 -48.05
CA ASP A 155 11.41 -34.25 -48.83
C ASP A 155 10.68 -35.58 -49.03
N GLU A 156 10.13 -35.74 -50.24
CA GLU A 156 9.57 -36.99 -50.74
C GLU A 156 10.70 -37.98 -51.05
N GLU A 157 10.74 -39.11 -50.35
CA GLU A 157 11.37 -40.31 -50.91
C GLU A 157 10.45 -41.53 -50.78
N ALA A 158 9.67 -41.74 -51.83
CA ALA A 158 8.94 -42.98 -52.08
C ALA A 158 9.91 -44.08 -52.52
N GLY A 159 10.05 -45.17 -51.75
CA GLY A 159 10.70 -46.37 -52.29
C GLY A 159 11.13 -47.47 -51.34
N ARG A 160 10.18 -48.24 -50.80
CA ARG A 160 10.16 -49.74 -50.73
C ARG A 160 9.27 -50.23 -49.57
N PRO A 161 8.42 -51.26 -49.78
CA PRO A 161 7.73 -51.90 -48.67
C PRO A 161 8.75 -52.76 -47.92
N SER A 162 9.38 -52.18 -46.88
CA SER A 162 10.18 -52.95 -45.95
C SER A 162 9.23 -53.84 -45.16
N ARG A 163 9.08 -55.06 -45.66
CA ARG A 163 8.65 -56.28 -44.97
C ARG A 163 8.55 -56.05 -43.46
N MET A 164 7.32 -55.90 -42.97
CA MET A 164 6.98 -55.87 -41.54
C MET A 164 7.83 -56.91 -40.82
N SER A 165 8.88 -56.46 -40.14
CA SER A 165 9.59 -57.29 -39.19
C SER A 165 8.59 -57.56 -38.08
N ARG A 166 8.00 -58.75 -38.10
CA ARG A 166 7.37 -59.32 -36.91
C ARG A 166 8.47 -59.50 -35.88
N GLY A 167 8.72 -58.48 -35.08
CA GLY A 167 9.84 -58.55 -34.15
C GLY A 167 10.27 -57.19 -33.66
N ALA A 168 9.37 -56.54 -32.92
CA ALA A 168 9.66 -55.83 -31.67
C ALA A 168 8.40 -55.00 -31.38
N MET A 169 7.42 -55.62 -30.73
CA MET A 169 6.55 -54.84 -29.84
C MET A 169 7.53 -54.06 -28.96
N ALA A 170 7.51 -52.73 -29.02
CA ALA A 170 8.30 -51.91 -28.12
C ALA A 170 7.91 -52.34 -26.70
N LEU A 171 8.75 -53.16 -26.07
CA LEU A 171 8.62 -53.53 -24.69
C LEU A 171 8.90 -52.23 -23.94
N ALA A 172 7.84 -51.51 -23.60
CA ALA A 172 7.92 -50.33 -22.78
C ALA A 172 8.74 -50.72 -21.54
N ALA A 173 9.90 -50.07 -21.36
CA ALA A 173 10.79 -50.30 -20.24
C ALA A 173 10.18 -49.65 -18.98
N VAL A 174 8.99 -50.11 -18.60
CA VAL A 174 8.31 -49.69 -17.38
C VAL A 174 8.68 -50.72 -16.32
N SER A 175 9.21 -50.22 -15.19
CA SER A 175 9.49 -51.07 -14.02
C SER A 175 8.21 -51.80 -13.61
N PRO A 176 8.26 -53.11 -13.31
CA PRO A 176 7.08 -53.88 -12.87
C PRO A 176 6.33 -53.23 -11.71
N GLU A 177 7.04 -52.59 -10.77
CA GLU A 177 6.45 -51.90 -9.63
C GLU A 177 5.70 -50.62 -10.03
N ASP A 178 6.18 -49.89 -11.04
CA ASP A 178 5.52 -48.67 -11.52
C ASP A 178 4.31 -49.00 -12.38
N TRP A 179 4.38 -50.11 -13.13
CA TRP A 179 3.23 -50.67 -13.81
C TRP A 179 2.15 -51.12 -12.82
N GLU A 180 2.52 -51.80 -11.73
CA GLU A 180 1.55 -52.22 -10.71
C GLU A 180 0.89 -51.05 -9.99
N LYS A 181 1.64 -49.98 -9.68
CA LYS A 181 1.07 -48.74 -9.11
C LYS A 181 0.10 -48.07 -10.08
N GLU A 182 0.46 -48.00 -11.36
CA GLU A 182 -0.39 -47.42 -12.40
C GLU A 182 -1.65 -48.27 -12.63
N VAL A 183 -1.53 -49.60 -12.64
CA VAL A 183 -2.66 -50.53 -12.68
C VAL A 183 -3.54 -50.34 -11.43
N ALA A 184 -2.98 -50.27 -10.23
CA ALA A 184 -3.74 -50.05 -9.00
C ALA A 184 -4.47 -48.68 -9.01
N ARG A 185 -3.85 -47.65 -9.58
CA ARG A 185 -4.43 -46.31 -9.76
C ARG A 185 -5.56 -46.29 -10.78
N VAL A 186 -5.41 -47.00 -11.90
CA VAL A 186 -6.37 -46.98 -13.03
C VAL A 186 -7.47 -48.04 -12.88
N THR A 187 -7.23 -49.12 -12.13
CA THR A 187 -8.22 -50.17 -11.82
C THR A 187 -9.56 -49.64 -11.28
N PRO A 188 -9.62 -48.73 -10.29
CA PRO A 188 -10.89 -48.18 -9.82
C PRO A 188 -11.60 -47.32 -10.88
N LEU A 189 -10.85 -46.69 -11.79
CA LEU A 189 -11.39 -45.87 -12.88
C LEU A 189 -11.94 -46.72 -14.04
N LEU A 190 -11.38 -47.93 -14.23
CA LEU A 190 -11.86 -48.91 -15.21
C LEU A 190 -13.01 -49.79 -14.70
N LYS A 191 -13.26 -49.80 -13.38
CA LYS A 191 -14.35 -50.56 -12.74
C LYS A 191 -15.74 -49.97 -12.97
N THR A 192 -15.92 -49.05 -13.92
CA THR A 192 -17.25 -48.69 -14.42
C THR A 192 -17.67 -49.65 -15.53
N ALA A 193 -17.80 -50.93 -15.20
CA ALA A 193 -18.70 -51.78 -15.97
C ALA A 193 -20.12 -51.39 -15.53
N PRO A 194 -20.92 -50.72 -16.37
CA PRO A 194 -22.28 -50.38 -15.99
C PRO A 194 -23.02 -51.69 -15.65
N ALA A 195 -23.73 -51.69 -14.53
CA ALA A 195 -24.58 -52.81 -14.13
C ALA A 195 -25.64 -53.00 -15.23
N GLY A 196 -25.40 -53.94 -16.15
CA GLY A 196 -26.20 -54.12 -17.37
C GLY A 196 -25.42 -54.45 -18.65
N MET A 197 -24.10 -54.66 -18.60
CA MET A 197 -23.29 -55.03 -19.77
C MET A 197 -23.87 -56.26 -20.51
N THR A 198 -24.47 -56.04 -21.68
CA THR A 198 -24.90 -57.12 -22.57
C THR A 198 -23.64 -57.80 -23.11
N LYS A 199 -23.56 -59.14 -23.12
CA LYS A 199 -22.38 -59.87 -23.60
C LYS A 199 -22.07 -59.67 -25.10
N ASP A 200 -22.91 -58.92 -25.80
CA ASP A 200 -22.78 -58.65 -27.22
C ASP A 200 -21.87 -57.44 -27.48
N TRP A 201 -20.65 -57.71 -27.92
CA TRP A 201 -19.67 -56.72 -28.37
C TRP A 201 -20.21 -55.73 -29.42
N ARG A 202 -21.27 -56.11 -30.15
CA ARG A 202 -21.94 -55.25 -31.14
C ARG A 202 -22.68 -54.07 -30.49
N VAL A 203 -23.24 -54.27 -29.30
CA VAL A 203 -23.88 -53.20 -28.52
C VAL A 203 -22.82 -52.21 -28.06
N HIS A 204 -21.68 -52.69 -27.55
CA HIS A 204 -20.55 -51.82 -27.18
C HIS A 204 -19.95 -51.08 -28.36
N LEU A 205 -19.84 -51.72 -29.53
CA LEU A 205 -19.38 -51.03 -30.73
C LEU A 205 -20.35 -49.93 -31.17
N ALA A 206 -21.65 -50.16 -31.04
CA ALA A 206 -22.67 -49.15 -31.34
C ALA A 206 -22.64 -48.00 -30.31
N GLU A 207 -22.47 -48.30 -29.02
CA GLU A 207 -22.28 -47.32 -27.95
C GLU A 207 -21.02 -46.48 -28.17
N ILE A 208 -19.89 -47.10 -28.52
CA ILE A 208 -18.63 -46.40 -28.83
C ILE A 208 -18.81 -45.51 -30.06
N ARG A 209 -19.44 -46.00 -31.13
CA ARG A 209 -19.73 -45.17 -32.32
C ARG A 209 -20.65 -44.00 -31.99
N GLY A 210 -21.64 -44.21 -31.12
CA GLY A 210 -22.51 -43.15 -30.60
C GLY A 210 -21.73 -42.13 -29.78
N GLY A 211 -20.86 -42.57 -28.87
CA GLY A 211 -19.99 -41.70 -28.08
C GLY A 211 -19.00 -40.92 -28.94
N VAL A 212 -18.42 -41.54 -29.97
CA VAL A 212 -17.55 -40.87 -30.95
C VAL A 212 -18.33 -39.81 -31.74
N ALA A 213 -19.57 -40.10 -32.16
CA ALA A 213 -20.42 -39.13 -32.84
C ALA A 213 -20.80 -37.96 -31.92
N GLN A 214 -21.09 -38.23 -30.64
CA GLN A 214 -21.36 -37.20 -29.63
C GLN A 214 -20.11 -36.34 -29.37
N LEU A 215 -18.94 -36.95 -29.26
CA LEU A 215 -17.66 -36.23 -29.12
C LEU A 215 -17.37 -35.37 -30.36
N ALA A 216 -17.60 -35.89 -31.56
CA ALA A 216 -17.44 -35.13 -32.79
C ALA A 216 -18.41 -33.94 -32.88
N ALA A 217 -19.61 -34.05 -32.29
CA ALA A 217 -20.56 -32.95 -32.22
C ALA A 217 -20.17 -31.87 -31.17
N ILE A 218 -19.59 -32.27 -30.04
CA ILE A 218 -19.21 -31.37 -28.95
C ILE A 218 -17.85 -30.70 -29.20
N ALA A 219 -16.92 -31.38 -29.87
CA ALA A 219 -15.59 -30.88 -30.18
C ALA A 219 -15.57 -29.48 -30.83
N PRO A 220 -16.33 -29.17 -31.90
CA PRO A 220 -16.32 -27.83 -32.50
C PRO A 220 -16.89 -26.76 -31.55
N GLN A 221 -17.86 -27.10 -30.71
CA GLN A 221 -18.40 -26.18 -29.71
C GLN A 221 -17.36 -25.82 -28.66
N VAL A 222 -16.63 -26.81 -28.13
CA VAL A 222 -15.55 -26.57 -27.16
C VAL A 222 -14.40 -25.80 -27.80
N GLN A 223 -14.03 -26.14 -29.04
CA GLN A 223 -12.99 -25.41 -29.79
C GLN A 223 -13.37 -23.94 -30.01
N SER A 224 -14.63 -23.67 -30.37
CA SER A 224 -15.15 -22.32 -30.51
C SER A 224 -15.12 -21.56 -29.17
N GLN A 225 -15.61 -22.16 -28.09
CA GLN A 225 -15.56 -21.55 -26.75
C GLN A 225 -14.12 -21.25 -26.31
N LEU A 226 -13.18 -22.18 -26.55
CA LEU A 226 -11.77 -21.98 -26.21
C LEU A 226 -11.16 -20.85 -27.05
N SER A 227 -11.43 -20.81 -28.36
CA SER A 227 -10.95 -19.72 -29.23
C SER A 227 -11.50 -18.35 -28.81
N ALA A 228 -12.77 -18.29 -28.39
CA ALA A 228 -13.38 -17.07 -27.87
C ALA A 228 -12.74 -16.64 -26.54
N MET A 229 -12.45 -17.58 -25.64
CA MET A 229 -11.73 -17.29 -24.40
C MET A 229 -10.30 -16.79 -24.67
N VAL A 230 -9.57 -17.42 -25.59
CA VAL A 230 -8.23 -17.00 -25.98
C VAL A 230 -8.26 -15.58 -26.56
N GLY A 231 -9.20 -15.28 -27.45
CA GLY A 231 -9.37 -13.93 -28.00
C GLY A 231 -9.74 -12.89 -26.93
N ALA A 232 -10.65 -13.24 -26.00
CA ALA A 232 -11.02 -12.35 -24.90
C ALA A 232 -9.85 -12.06 -23.96
N VAL A 233 -9.06 -13.09 -23.61
CA VAL A 233 -7.85 -12.93 -22.79
C VAL A 233 -6.81 -12.10 -23.53
N GLY A 234 -6.58 -12.35 -24.83
CA GLY A 234 -5.67 -11.54 -25.65
C GLY A 234 -6.05 -10.07 -25.67
N ALA A 235 -7.34 -9.76 -25.87
CA ALA A 235 -7.83 -8.38 -25.84
C ALA A 235 -7.66 -7.71 -24.46
N GLN A 236 -7.82 -8.45 -23.35
CA GLN A 236 -7.53 -7.92 -22.02
C GLN A 236 -6.04 -7.69 -21.81
N LEU A 237 -5.18 -8.59 -22.28
CA LEU A 237 -3.73 -8.43 -22.19
C LEU A 237 -3.24 -7.20 -22.97
N GLU A 238 -3.73 -6.96 -24.18
CA GLU A 238 -3.41 -5.75 -24.94
C GLU A 238 -3.89 -4.47 -24.24
N LYS A 239 -5.08 -4.52 -23.65
CA LYS A 239 -5.60 -3.40 -22.85
C LYS A 239 -4.78 -3.14 -21.59
N ILE A 240 -4.24 -4.20 -20.96
CA ILE A 240 -3.32 -4.08 -19.83
C ILE A 240 -1.99 -3.49 -20.32
N ALA A 241 -1.42 -4.02 -21.40
CA ALA A 241 -0.14 -3.58 -21.93
C ALA A 241 -0.16 -2.09 -22.35
N THR A 242 -1.23 -1.64 -22.98
CA THR A 242 -1.43 -0.23 -23.36
C THR A 242 -1.54 0.68 -22.13
N ARG A 243 -2.29 0.26 -21.11
CA ARG A 243 -2.39 0.99 -19.83
C ARG A 243 -1.08 1.01 -19.07
N GLU A 244 -0.34 -0.10 -19.04
CA GLU A 244 0.98 -0.17 -18.42
C GLU A 244 1.96 0.76 -19.12
N ARG A 245 1.97 0.81 -20.46
CA ARG A 245 2.79 1.77 -21.23
C ARG A 245 2.44 3.22 -20.88
N ALA A 246 1.15 3.57 -20.84
CA ALA A 246 0.70 4.91 -20.48
C ALA A 246 1.10 5.29 -19.04
N LEU A 247 0.87 4.38 -18.08
CA LEU A 247 1.23 4.59 -16.68
C LEU A 247 2.75 4.70 -16.51
N ASN A 248 3.53 3.86 -17.18
CA ASN A 248 4.98 3.94 -17.15
C ASN A 248 5.46 5.29 -17.70
N LYS A 249 4.89 5.79 -18.80
CA LYS A 249 5.22 7.12 -19.33
C LYS A 249 4.94 8.24 -18.33
N GLN A 250 3.78 8.20 -17.66
CA GLN A 250 3.42 9.20 -16.65
C GLN A 250 4.33 9.14 -15.41
N VAL A 251 4.54 7.94 -14.88
CA VAL A 251 5.34 7.73 -13.65
C VAL A 251 6.82 8.00 -13.89
N THR A 252 7.37 7.62 -15.04
CA THR A 252 8.78 7.92 -15.38
C THR A 252 9.03 9.41 -15.47
N ALA A 253 8.15 10.18 -16.11
CA ALA A 253 8.25 11.63 -16.15
C ALA A 253 8.22 12.27 -14.75
N GLN A 254 7.28 11.84 -13.90
CA GLN A 254 7.20 12.33 -12.52
C GLN A 254 8.44 11.92 -11.69
N ARG A 255 8.90 10.68 -11.82
CA ARG A 255 10.10 10.17 -11.16
C ARG A 255 11.33 11.01 -11.54
N ASP A 256 11.48 11.30 -12.82
CA ASP A 256 12.65 12.04 -13.31
C ASP A 256 12.60 13.50 -12.83
N ALA A 257 11.41 14.14 -12.83
CA ALA A 257 11.22 15.47 -12.25
C ALA A 257 11.49 15.51 -10.73
N HIS A 258 11.07 14.49 -9.99
CA HIS A 258 11.41 14.37 -8.56
C HIS A 258 12.90 14.18 -8.34
N ARG A 259 13.58 13.43 -9.22
CA ARG A 259 15.02 13.22 -9.15
C ARG A 259 15.78 14.53 -9.40
N THR A 260 15.39 15.31 -10.40
CA THR A 260 16.01 16.62 -10.66
C THR A 260 15.75 17.60 -9.52
N LEU A 261 14.52 17.66 -9.01
CA LEU A 261 14.20 18.53 -7.87
C LEU A 261 14.96 18.14 -6.59
N ALA A 262 15.17 16.84 -6.37
CA ALA A 262 15.97 16.35 -5.25
C ALA A 262 17.45 16.72 -5.39
N THR A 263 18.02 16.64 -6.60
CA THR A 263 19.39 17.11 -6.86
C THR A 263 19.51 18.61 -6.69
N ASP A 264 18.55 19.39 -7.18
CA ASP A 264 18.55 20.84 -7.06
C ASP A 264 18.48 21.27 -5.59
N LEU A 265 17.62 20.62 -4.81
CA LEU A 265 17.51 20.85 -3.36
C LEU A 265 18.81 20.50 -2.63
N ALA A 266 19.47 19.39 -2.98
CA ALA A 266 20.76 19.03 -2.40
C ALA A 266 21.84 20.09 -2.69
N THR A 267 21.93 20.56 -3.94
CA THR A 267 22.89 21.61 -4.31
C THR A 267 22.57 22.95 -3.66
N ALA A 268 21.30 23.30 -3.50
CA ALA A 268 20.88 24.52 -2.82
C ALA A 268 21.20 24.47 -1.31
N ARG A 269 21.02 23.32 -0.67
CA ARG A 269 21.43 23.09 0.72
C ARG A 269 22.93 23.21 0.90
N GLU A 270 23.72 22.59 0.02
CA GLU A 270 25.18 22.70 0.07
C GLU A 270 25.65 24.16 -0.07
N ARG A 271 25.05 24.92 -1.00
CA ARG A 271 25.32 26.36 -1.13
C ARG A 271 24.92 27.15 0.10
N TYR A 272 23.77 26.84 0.70
CA TYR A 272 23.32 27.47 1.93
C TYR A 272 24.29 27.18 3.08
N ASP A 273 24.67 25.93 3.30
CA ASP A 273 25.58 25.51 4.37
C ASP A 273 26.97 26.14 4.18
N ALA A 274 27.47 26.19 2.95
CA ALA A 274 28.71 26.89 2.62
C ALA A 274 28.62 28.40 2.95
N SER A 275 27.56 29.08 2.50
CA SER A 275 27.35 30.50 2.78
C SER A 275 27.17 30.78 4.28
N SER A 276 26.44 29.93 4.99
CA SER A 276 26.25 30.00 6.44
C SER A 276 27.59 29.85 7.16
N GLY A 277 28.43 28.89 6.75
CA GLY A 277 29.79 28.75 7.25
C GLY A 277 30.64 30.00 7.04
N THR A 278 30.55 30.65 5.87
CA THR A 278 31.26 31.91 5.63
C THR A 278 30.74 33.06 6.49
N VAL A 279 29.44 33.17 6.74
CA VAL A 279 28.85 34.19 7.61
C VAL A 279 29.31 34.00 9.05
N VAL A 280 29.36 32.75 9.53
CA VAL A 280 29.88 32.44 10.87
C VAL A 280 31.35 32.85 10.98
N ALA A 281 32.19 32.48 10.00
CA ALA A 281 33.60 32.86 9.98
C ALA A 281 33.80 34.39 10.00
N LEU A 282 33.06 35.14 9.17
CA LEU A 282 33.10 36.61 9.16
C LEU A 282 32.59 37.21 10.46
N THR A 283 31.60 36.60 11.11
CA THR A 283 31.09 37.04 12.41
C THR A 283 32.14 36.86 13.51
N ASP A 284 32.85 35.73 13.49
CA ASP A 284 33.96 35.45 14.42
C ASP A 284 35.13 36.41 14.20
N GLU A 285 35.47 36.70 12.95
CA GLU A 285 36.51 37.69 12.59
C GLU A 285 36.12 39.11 13.04
N LEU A 286 34.88 39.52 12.81
CA LEU A 286 34.36 40.80 13.32
C LEU A 286 34.41 40.87 14.85
N ALA A 287 34.04 39.78 15.54
CA ALA A 287 34.13 39.71 16.98
C ALA A 287 35.59 39.81 17.46
N GLN A 288 36.54 39.21 16.74
CA GLN A 288 37.96 39.36 17.03
C GLN A 288 38.44 40.80 16.83
N LEU A 289 38.16 41.41 15.66
CA LEU A 289 38.52 42.79 15.38
C LEU A 289 37.90 43.75 16.39
N ASN A 290 36.68 43.49 16.86
CA ASN A 290 36.06 44.31 17.89
C ASN A 290 36.76 44.18 19.26
N ARG A 291 37.21 42.96 19.63
CA ARG A 291 38.05 42.77 20.83
C ARG A 291 39.38 43.52 20.71
N GLU A 292 40.05 43.42 19.56
CA GLU A 292 41.30 44.15 19.29
C GLU A 292 41.08 45.67 19.33
N LEU A 293 39.95 46.15 18.81
CA LEU A 293 39.56 47.55 18.88
C LEU A 293 39.34 48.00 20.34
N ASP A 294 38.64 47.22 21.15
CA ASP A 294 38.42 47.55 22.55
C ASP A 294 39.72 47.49 23.37
N GLU A 295 40.63 46.56 23.07
CA GLU A 295 41.98 46.54 23.64
C GLU A 295 42.78 47.79 23.27
N THR A 296 42.77 48.20 22.00
CA THR A 296 43.49 49.41 21.57
C THR A 296 42.88 50.67 22.18
N LYS A 297 41.55 50.76 22.30
CA LYS A 297 40.87 51.86 23.04
C LYS A 297 41.29 51.89 24.51
N ALA A 298 41.30 50.74 25.20
CA ALA A 298 41.75 50.67 26.59
C ALA A 298 43.23 51.10 26.73
N ARG A 299 44.10 50.71 25.79
CA ARG A 299 45.49 51.19 25.74
C ARG A 299 45.56 52.70 25.49
N MET A 300 44.73 53.25 24.59
CA MET A 300 44.66 54.69 24.37
C MET A 300 44.17 55.45 25.61
N ASP A 301 43.18 54.93 26.33
CA ASP A 301 42.66 55.54 27.55
C ASP A 301 43.69 55.52 28.68
N THR A 302 44.42 54.41 28.84
CA THR A 302 45.52 54.33 29.82
C THR A 302 46.67 55.25 29.49
N VAL A 303 47.09 55.34 28.22
CA VAL A 303 48.13 56.29 27.77
C VAL A 303 47.62 57.73 27.88
N GLY A 304 46.36 58.00 27.54
CA GLY A 304 45.72 59.31 27.65
C GLY A 304 45.62 59.76 29.11
N SER A 305 45.25 58.86 30.02
CA SER A 305 45.26 59.09 31.46
C SER A 305 46.68 59.35 31.97
N ALA A 306 47.67 58.53 31.58
CA ALA A 306 49.07 58.73 31.95
C ALA A 306 49.66 60.05 31.40
N MET A 307 49.26 60.47 30.21
CA MET A 307 49.67 61.75 29.61
C MET A 307 48.98 62.96 30.27
N THR A 308 47.75 62.77 30.75
CA THR A 308 47.00 63.79 31.50
C THR A 308 47.44 63.86 32.96
N ASP A 309 48.05 62.79 33.47
CA ASP A 309 48.55 62.72 34.84
C ASP A 309 49.81 63.60 35.03
N SER A 310 49.58 64.80 35.56
CA SER A 310 50.64 65.72 35.98
C SER A 310 51.32 65.34 37.30
N GLN A 311 50.86 64.32 38.02
CA GLN A 311 51.44 63.88 39.30
C GLN A 311 52.91 63.45 39.21
N PRO A 312 53.37 62.62 38.26
CA PRO A 312 54.80 62.28 38.13
C PRO A 312 55.69 63.51 37.91
N VAL A 313 55.21 64.50 37.16
CA VAL A 313 55.95 65.77 36.98
C VAL A 313 56.00 66.55 38.30
N LYS A 314 54.90 66.57 39.07
CA LYS A 314 54.85 67.20 40.39
C LYS A 314 55.76 66.51 41.40
N THR A 315 55.85 65.17 41.41
CA THR A 315 56.73 64.42 42.32
C THR A 315 58.20 64.62 41.98
N ILE A 316 58.56 64.65 40.69
CA ILE A 316 59.92 64.99 40.26
C ILE A 316 60.26 66.42 40.70
N LYS A 317 59.34 67.37 40.54
CA LYS A 317 59.53 68.76 40.99
C LYS A 317 59.75 68.85 42.51
N THR A 318 58.96 68.13 43.32
CA THR A 318 59.14 68.15 44.78
C THR A 318 60.43 67.46 45.22
N ALA A 319 60.83 66.36 44.57
CA ALA A 319 62.12 65.70 44.82
C ALA A 319 63.30 66.61 44.47
N LEU A 320 63.22 67.35 43.35
CA LEU A 320 64.22 68.36 42.97
C LEU A 320 64.32 69.48 44.01
N GLN A 321 63.19 69.99 44.51
CA GLN A 321 63.18 71.00 45.57
C GLN A 321 63.80 70.48 46.87
N ARG A 322 63.54 69.22 47.22
CA ARG A 322 64.15 68.56 48.38
C ARG A 322 65.67 68.45 48.21
N LEU A 323 66.14 67.94 47.07
CA LEU A 323 67.58 67.85 46.80
C LEU A 323 68.26 69.23 46.84
N GLN A 324 67.62 70.27 46.29
CA GLN A 324 68.13 71.64 46.40
C GLN A 324 68.22 72.13 47.86
N SER A 325 67.24 71.80 48.70
CA SER A 325 67.30 72.14 50.13
C SER A 325 68.40 71.38 50.87
N GLU A 326 68.61 70.11 50.51
CA GLU A 326 69.62 69.24 51.11
C GLU A 326 71.04 69.65 50.70
N ILE A 327 71.23 70.08 49.44
CA ILE A 327 72.48 70.69 48.97
C ILE A 327 72.78 71.97 49.75
N LYS A 328 71.79 72.86 49.95
CA LYS A 328 71.99 74.08 50.76
C LYS A 328 72.35 73.77 52.21
N ASP A 329 71.74 72.74 52.81
CA ASP A 329 72.09 72.30 54.16
C ASP A 329 73.51 71.70 54.21
N MET A 330 73.89 70.89 53.21
CA MET A 330 75.25 70.38 53.08
C MET A 330 76.28 71.50 52.86
N GLU A 331 75.98 72.51 52.05
CA GLU A 331 76.82 73.70 51.87
C GLU A 331 76.99 74.48 53.17
N LEU A 332 75.91 74.66 53.94
CA LEU A 332 75.97 75.29 55.26
C LEU A 332 76.86 74.49 56.22
N ARG A 333 76.67 73.16 56.28
CA ARG A 333 77.48 72.27 57.11
C ARG A 333 78.96 72.29 56.69
N MET A 334 79.25 72.25 55.39
CA MET A 334 80.61 72.39 54.89
C MET A 334 81.21 73.75 55.28
N GLY A 335 80.45 74.84 55.18
CA GLY A 335 80.88 76.17 55.62
C GLY A 335 81.17 76.24 57.12
N VAL A 336 80.32 75.65 57.96
CA VAL A 336 80.55 75.55 59.41
C VAL A 336 81.79 74.71 59.69
N ILE A 337 81.96 73.54 59.07
CA ILE A 337 83.15 72.70 59.21
C ILE A 337 84.41 73.45 58.79
N GLN A 338 84.38 74.15 57.66
CA GLN A 338 85.49 75.00 57.19
C GLN A 338 85.80 76.14 58.18
N SER A 339 84.80 76.70 58.84
CA SER A 339 85.00 77.73 59.87
C SER A 339 85.56 77.18 61.18
N THR A 340 85.25 75.93 61.54
CA THR A 340 85.80 75.26 62.73
C THR A 340 87.20 74.67 62.52
N LEU A 341 87.62 74.51 61.26
CA LEU A 341 88.95 74.00 60.89
C LEU A 341 90.00 75.12 60.73
N ARG A 342 89.64 76.36 61.08
CA ARG A 342 90.47 77.56 60.99
C ARG A 342 90.60 78.22 62.35
#